data_AF-A0A420VF56-F1
#
_entry.id   AF-A0A420VF56-F1
#
_cell.length_a   1.000
_cell.length_b   1.000
_cell.length_c   1.000
_cell.angle_alpha   90.00
_cell.angle_beta   90.00
_cell.angle_gamma   90.00
#
_symmetry.space_group_name_H-M   'P 1'
#
loop_
_entity.id
_entity.type
_entity.pdbx_description
1 polymer ?
#
loop_
_entity_poly.entity_id
_entity_poly.type
_entity_poly.pdbx_seq_one_letter_code
_entity_poly.pdbx_strand_id
1 'polypeptide(L)'
;MKLFKGLVISAVVVAWFFFLFDTGFAKQADELKKLDQLADEALQFTLAERYGDSLKSLQQLESEMNRALSHPYLFSMDEVRMLQLSLSDAKGALEGEAIHGEEAVHAVMKFRFVLDAIGSSYQPLWADMEDRVMGAFHAFQDSARGEPASEKGMEEAFRRFAKLYDVIYPSILLDFPVETVKNMDARVQFIETHIGNPQKRDELIAETDLLEADLRSLFSDVKEDEADPSLWWVIISTGGMILLALSYAGYRKYRGEKKRYEKKQND
;
A
#
# COMPACT_ATOMS: atom_id res chain seq x y z
N MET A 1 5.98 54.45 -7.58
CA MET A 1 6.77 53.67 -8.57
C MET A 1 7.61 52.53 -7.97
N LYS A 2 8.08 52.60 -6.71
CA LYS A 2 8.86 51.51 -6.08
C LYS A 2 8.03 50.26 -5.70
N LEU A 3 6.76 50.44 -5.30
CA LEU A 3 5.84 49.34 -4.93
C LEU A 3 5.47 48.43 -6.11
N PHE A 4 5.34 48.99 -7.32
CA PHE A 4 4.99 48.22 -8.52
C PHE A 4 6.14 47.31 -8.99
N LYS A 5 7.40 47.73 -8.77
CA LYS A 5 8.59 46.94 -9.09
C LYS A 5 8.75 45.74 -8.15
N GLY A 6 8.42 45.87 -6.87
CA GLY A 6 8.45 44.76 -5.90
C GLY A 6 7.40 43.68 -6.19
N LEU A 7 6.21 44.09 -6.64
CA LEU A 7 5.13 43.17 -7.00
C LEU A 7 5.46 42.35 -8.26
N VAL A 8 6.08 42.97 -9.26
CA VAL A 8 6.53 42.29 -10.48
C VAL A 8 7.68 41.32 -10.19
N ILE A 9 8.64 41.69 -9.33
CA ILE A 9 9.73 40.80 -8.93
C ILE A 9 9.19 39.59 -8.16
N SER A 10 8.24 39.79 -7.24
CA SER A 10 7.60 38.69 -6.50
C SER A 10 6.80 37.77 -7.43
N ALA A 11 6.08 38.30 -8.41
CA ALA A 11 5.34 37.51 -9.40
C ALA A 11 6.27 36.70 -10.31
N VAL A 12 7.41 37.26 -10.71
CA VAL A 12 8.42 36.56 -11.51
C VAL A 12 9.10 35.45 -10.71
N VAL A 13 9.41 35.67 -9.43
CA VAL A 13 9.99 34.65 -8.54
C VAL A 13 9.02 33.49 -8.30
N VAL A 14 7.73 33.78 -8.09
CA VAL A 14 6.69 32.76 -7.95
C VAL A 14 6.50 32.00 -9.26
N ALA A 15 6.45 32.67 -10.40
CA ALA A 15 6.37 32.02 -11.72
C ALA A 15 7.60 31.14 -12.01
N TRP A 16 8.81 31.59 -11.64
CA TRP A 16 10.03 30.78 -11.73
C TRP A 16 9.98 29.55 -10.82
N PHE A 17 9.42 29.70 -9.61
CA PHE A 17 9.22 28.59 -8.69
C PHE A 17 8.28 27.53 -9.28
N PHE A 18 7.21 27.94 -9.97
CA PHE A 18 6.30 27.03 -10.67
C PHE A 18 6.91 26.38 -11.93
N PHE A 19 7.85 27.03 -12.61
CA PHE A 19 8.55 26.45 -13.77
C PHE A 19 9.70 25.50 -13.39
N LEU A 20 10.12 25.49 -12.12
CA LEU A 20 11.12 24.56 -11.58
C LEU A 20 10.51 23.24 -11.06
N PHE A 21 9.18 23.14 -11.00
CA PHE A 21 8.49 21.87 -10.74
C PHE A 21 8.37 21.09 -12.06
N ASP A 22 9.39 20.27 -12.24
CA ASP A 22 9.85 19.46 -13.36
C ASP A 22 8.77 18.70 -14.15
N THR A 23 8.94 18.65 -15.48
CA THR A 23 8.22 17.74 -16.38
C THR A 23 8.65 16.27 -16.20
N GLY A 24 9.75 16.02 -15.48
CA GLY A 24 10.24 14.67 -15.14
C GLY A 24 9.27 13.85 -14.29
N PHE A 25 8.63 14.45 -13.29
CA PHE A 25 7.65 13.77 -12.43
C PHE A 25 6.40 13.33 -13.20
N ALA A 26 5.96 14.14 -14.18
CA ALA A 26 4.81 13.81 -15.01
C ALA A 26 5.09 12.60 -15.92
N LYS A 27 6.31 12.48 -16.46
CA LYS A 27 6.71 11.35 -17.31
C LYS A 27 6.86 10.05 -16.51
N GLN A 28 7.41 10.13 -15.30
CA GLN A 28 7.53 9.00 -14.37
C GLN A 28 6.17 8.42 -13.97
N ALA A 29 5.20 9.30 -13.63
CA ALA A 29 3.85 8.88 -13.29
C ALA A 29 3.15 8.14 -14.44
N ASP A 30 3.40 8.56 -15.69
CA ASP A 30 2.82 7.95 -16.89
C ASP A 30 3.43 6.57 -17.20
N GLU A 31 4.74 6.40 -16.97
CA GLU A 31 5.42 5.10 -17.11
C GLU A 31 4.92 4.07 -16.09
N LEU A 32 4.83 4.44 -14.80
CA LEU A 32 4.30 3.57 -13.75
C LEU A 32 2.83 3.21 -14.00
N LYS A 33 2.00 4.17 -14.43
CA LYS A 33 0.60 3.93 -14.77
C LYS A 33 0.44 2.90 -15.89
N LYS A 34 1.32 2.93 -16.88
CA LYS A 34 1.29 1.96 -17.99
C LYS A 34 1.65 0.55 -17.51
N LEU A 35 2.63 0.42 -16.61
CA LEU A 35 2.96 -0.87 -16.00
C LEU A 35 1.78 -1.40 -15.19
N ASP A 36 1.15 -0.54 -14.38
CA ASP A 36 -0.02 -0.89 -13.56
C ASP A 36 -1.18 -1.42 -14.41
N GLN A 37 -1.49 -0.73 -15.51
CA GLN A 37 -2.52 -1.18 -16.46
C GLN A 37 -2.24 -2.57 -17.05
N LEU A 38 -1.00 -2.83 -17.47
CA LEU A 38 -0.63 -4.13 -18.05
C LEU A 38 -0.66 -5.25 -17.00
N ALA A 39 -0.30 -4.95 -15.76
CA ALA A 39 -0.39 -5.89 -14.66
C ALA A 39 -1.86 -6.20 -14.29
N ASP A 40 -2.75 -5.20 -14.36
CA ASP A 40 -4.20 -5.39 -14.22
C ASP A 40 -4.78 -6.28 -15.31
N GLU A 41 -4.48 -5.98 -16.58
CA GLU A 41 -4.93 -6.77 -17.72
C GLU A 41 -4.46 -8.22 -17.59
N ALA A 42 -3.20 -8.44 -17.22
CA ALA A 42 -2.68 -9.78 -16.99
C ALA A 42 -3.49 -10.54 -15.92
N LEU A 43 -3.77 -9.90 -14.77
CA LEU A 43 -4.58 -10.51 -13.71
C LEU A 43 -6.01 -10.78 -14.17
N GLN A 44 -6.65 -9.83 -14.86
CA GLN A 44 -8.01 -10.00 -15.40
C GLN A 44 -8.08 -11.17 -16.39
N PHE A 45 -7.11 -11.31 -17.29
CA PHE A 45 -7.05 -12.44 -18.20
C PHE A 45 -6.83 -13.77 -17.48
N THR A 46 -5.99 -13.80 -16.43
CA THR A 46 -5.78 -15.02 -15.64
C THR A 46 -7.04 -15.43 -14.89
N LEU A 47 -7.77 -14.48 -14.30
CA LEU A 47 -9.07 -14.73 -13.66
C LEU A 47 -10.12 -15.24 -14.65
N ALA A 48 -10.04 -14.81 -15.91
CA ALA A 48 -10.89 -15.28 -17.00
C ALA A 48 -10.38 -16.58 -17.67
N GLU A 49 -9.38 -17.25 -17.09
CA GLU A 49 -8.73 -18.47 -17.62
C GLU A 49 -8.11 -18.29 -19.02
N ARG A 50 -7.87 -17.04 -19.44
CA ARG A 50 -7.23 -16.67 -20.71
C ARG A 50 -5.71 -16.56 -20.52
N TYR A 51 -5.07 -17.64 -20.10
CA TYR A 51 -3.65 -17.65 -19.73
C TYR A 51 -2.71 -17.18 -20.85
N GLY A 52 -3.01 -17.53 -22.10
CA GLY A 52 -2.23 -17.08 -23.26
C GLY A 52 -2.31 -15.57 -23.50
N ASP A 53 -3.41 -14.90 -23.14
CA ASP A 53 -3.54 -13.45 -23.24
C ASP A 53 -2.90 -12.75 -22.05
N SER A 54 -3.03 -13.34 -20.85
CA SER A 54 -2.31 -12.89 -19.66
C SER A 54 -0.78 -12.89 -19.88
N LEU A 55 -0.25 -13.98 -20.46
CA LEU A 55 1.17 -14.10 -20.77
C LEU A 55 1.64 -13.01 -21.75
N LYS A 56 0.83 -12.64 -22.74
CA LYS A 56 1.14 -11.53 -23.66
C LYS A 56 1.19 -10.19 -22.91
N SER A 57 0.24 -9.93 -22.01
CA SER A 57 0.25 -8.71 -21.19
C SER A 57 1.51 -8.63 -20.32
N LEU A 58 1.94 -9.74 -19.69
CA LEU A 58 3.19 -9.79 -18.92
C LEU A 58 4.45 -9.61 -19.79
N GLN A 59 4.47 -10.18 -21.00
CA GLN A 59 5.58 -9.98 -21.95
C GLN A 59 5.69 -8.52 -22.42
N GLN A 60 4.54 -7.88 -22.68
CA GLN A 60 4.50 -6.46 -23.01
C GLN A 60 4.95 -5.61 -21.82
N LEU A 61 4.49 -5.95 -20.61
CA LEU A 61 4.92 -5.30 -19.38
C LEU A 61 6.43 -5.39 -19.19
N GLU A 62 7.02 -6.57 -19.36
CA GLU A 62 8.48 -6.77 -19.24
C GLU A 62 9.26 -5.83 -20.17
N SER A 63 8.78 -5.64 -21.40
CA SER A 63 9.39 -4.71 -22.37
C SER A 63 9.31 -3.26 -21.89
N GLU A 64 8.17 -2.82 -21.37
CA GLU A 64 7.99 -1.47 -20.83
C GLU A 64 8.77 -1.27 -19.53
N MET A 65 8.83 -2.29 -18.67
CA MET A 65 9.58 -2.27 -17.43
C MET A 65 11.08 -2.12 -17.70
N ASN A 66 11.65 -2.86 -18.66
CA ASN A 66 13.05 -2.71 -19.05
C ASN A 66 13.38 -1.30 -19.57
N ARG A 67 12.42 -0.62 -20.20
CA ARG A 67 12.57 0.78 -20.61
C ARG A 67 12.54 1.73 -19.42
N ALA A 68 11.62 1.53 -18.47
CA ALA A 68 11.53 2.31 -17.23
C ALA A 68 12.79 2.11 -16.36
N LEU A 69 13.26 0.88 -16.19
CA LEU A 69 14.47 0.52 -15.42
C LEU A 69 15.76 1.14 -15.98
N SER A 70 15.76 1.60 -17.23
CA SER A 70 16.88 2.33 -17.82
C SER A 70 17.03 3.75 -17.24
N HIS A 71 16.07 4.20 -16.41
CA HIS A 71 16.11 5.46 -15.68
C HIS A 71 16.51 5.21 -14.21
N PRO A 72 17.75 5.56 -13.80
CA PRO A 72 18.35 5.13 -12.52
C PRO A 72 17.73 5.72 -11.24
N TYR A 73 16.66 6.51 -11.34
CA TYR A 73 15.99 7.14 -10.20
C TYR A 73 14.59 6.57 -9.92
N LEU A 74 14.14 5.58 -10.69
CA LEU A 74 12.78 5.06 -10.57
C LEU A 74 12.63 3.95 -9.54
N PHE A 75 13.67 3.14 -9.34
CA PHE A 75 13.59 1.92 -8.54
C PHE A 75 14.88 1.70 -7.73
N SER A 76 14.73 1.24 -6.48
CA SER A 76 15.86 0.71 -5.71
C SER A 76 16.28 -0.67 -6.22
N MET A 77 17.51 -1.09 -5.95
CA MET A 77 18.00 -2.40 -6.41
C MET A 77 17.17 -3.58 -5.88
N ASP A 78 16.63 -3.45 -4.67
CA ASP A 78 15.78 -4.47 -4.06
C ASP A 78 14.40 -4.52 -4.73
N GLU A 79 13.80 -3.37 -5.04
CA GLU A 79 12.55 -3.28 -5.81
C GLU A 79 12.68 -3.92 -7.21
N VAL A 80 13.79 -3.63 -7.92
CA VAL A 80 14.07 -4.23 -9.23
C VAL A 80 14.15 -5.76 -9.12
N ARG A 81 14.83 -6.26 -8.09
CA ARG A 81 14.97 -7.69 -7.86
C ARG A 81 13.60 -8.33 -7.59
N MET A 82 12.79 -7.73 -6.73
CA MET A 82 11.47 -8.24 -6.36
C MET A 82 10.51 -8.26 -7.57
N LEU A 83 10.53 -7.21 -8.41
CA LEU A 83 9.79 -7.15 -9.67
C LEU A 83 10.19 -8.26 -10.63
N GLN A 84 11.50 -8.46 -10.85
CA GLN A 84 11.98 -9.47 -11.78
C GLN A 84 11.65 -10.89 -11.33
N LEU A 85 11.79 -11.18 -10.03
CA LEU A 85 11.47 -12.50 -9.46
C LEU A 85 9.97 -12.79 -9.59
N SER A 86 9.11 -11.87 -9.11
CA SER A 86 7.67 -12.05 -9.16
C SER A 86 7.12 -12.11 -10.59
N LEU A 87 7.69 -11.34 -11.53
CA LEU A 87 7.34 -11.41 -12.95
C LEU A 87 7.72 -12.77 -13.57
N SER A 88 8.91 -13.26 -13.25
CA SER A 88 9.38 -14.56 -13.72
C SER A 88 8.48 -15.69 -13.21
N ASP A 89 8.11 -15.65 -11.91
CA ASP A 89 7.21 -16.62 -11.30
C ASP A 89 5.82 -16.57 -11.95
N ALA A 90 5.27 -15.37 -12.17
CA ALA A 90 3.99 -15.18 -12.83
C ALA A 90 3.97 -15.75 -14.25
N LYS A 91 5.00 -15.48 -15.06
CA LYS A 91 5.12 -16.05 -16.42
C LYS A 91 5.25 -17.56 -16.38
N GLY A 92 6.09 -18.10 -15.48
CA GLY A 92 6.27 -19.55 -15.33
C GLY A 92 4.97 -20.28 -14.95
N ALA A 93 4.17 -19.69 -14.05
CA ALA A 93 2.87 -20.24 -13.66
C ALA A 93 1.83 -20.22 -14.80
N LEU A 94 1.92 -19.26 -15.72
CA LEU A 94 1.06 -19.17 -16.91
C LEU A 94 1.49 -20.10 -18.04
N GLU A 95 2.79 -20.43 -18.13
CA GLU A 95 3.34 -21.34 -19.14
C GLU A 95 3.15 -22.82 -18.76
N GLY A 96 3.04 -23.12 -17.46
CA GLY A 96 2.84 -24.47 -16.95
C GLY A 96 1.39 -24.96 -17.07
N GLU A 97 1.09 -25.80 -18.06
CA GLU A 97 -0.25 -26.40 -18.23
C GLU A 97 -0.75 -27.17 -16.99
N ALA A 98 0.16 -27.69 -16.18
CA ALA A 98 -0.14 -28.42 -14.95
C ALA A 98 -0.42 -27.52 -13.73
N ILE A 99 -0.19 -26.21 -13.83
CA ILE A 99 -0.23 -25.23 -12.73
C ILE A 99 -1.40 -24.22 -12.92
N HIS A 100 -2.17 -24.36 -14.00
CA HIS A 100 -3.36 -23.56 -14.26
C HIS A 100 -4.39 -23.63 -13.11
N GLY A 101 -5.18 -22.56 -12.98
CA GLY A 101 -6.14 -22.37 -11.91
C GLY A 101 -5.66 -21.37 -10.86
N GLU A 102 -5.86 -21.71 -9.59
CA GLU A 102 -5.60 -20.83 -8.44
C GLU A 102 -4.12 -20.43 -8.33
N GLU A 103 -3.19 -21.34 -8.61
CA GLU A 103 -1.75 -21.07 -8.50
C GLU A 103 -1.28 -20.02 -9.51
N ALA A 104 -1.78 -20.08 -10.75
CA ALA A 104 -1.53 -19.06 -11.76
C ALA A 104 -2.12 -17.70 -11.35
N VAL A 105 -3.32 -17.69 -10.77
CA VAL A 105 -3.94 -16.46 -10.25
C VAL A 105 -3.09 -15.86 -9.13
N HIS A 106 -2.63 -16.67 -8.18
CA HIS A 106 -1.79 -16.24 -7.06
C HIS A 106 -0.45 -15.67 -7.53
N ALA A 107 0.22 -16.32 -8.49
CA ALA A 107 1.49 -15.84 -9.02
C ALA A 107 1.36 -14.49 -9.73
N VAL A 108 0.32 -14.30 -10.54
CA VAL A 108 0.06 -13.02 -11.23
C VAL A 108 -0.38 -11.93 -10.25
N MET A 109 -1.19 -12.28 -9.25
CA MET A 109 -1.63 -11.37 -8.20
C MET A 109 -0.45 -10.89 -7.34
N LYS A 110 0.45 -11.80 -6.95
CA LYS A 110 1.71 -11.48 -6.27
C LYS A 110 2.51 -10.44 -7.04
N PHE A 111 2.69 -10.65 -8.34
CA PHE A 111 3.38 -9.68 -9.20
C PHE A 111 2.67 -8.31 -9.21
N ARG A 112 1.34 -8.27 -9.35
CA ARG A 112 0.58 -7.00 -9.31
C ARG A 112 0.79 -6.27 -7.99
N PHE A 113 0.73 -6.97 -6.86
CA PHE A 113 0.93 -6.37 -5.55
C PHE A 113 2.35 -5.83 -5.36
N VAL A 114 3.37 -6.51 -5.90
CA VAL A 114 4.75 -5.99 -5.86
C VAL A 114 4.86 -4.70 -6.66
N LEU A 115 4.29 -4.67 -7.86
CA LEU A 115 4.30 -3.48 -8.71
C LEU A 115 3.55 -2.31 -8.06
N ASP A 116 2.42 -2.60 -7.42
CA ASP A 116 1.62 -1.59 -6.72
C ASP A 116 2.33 -1.04 -5.48
N ALA A 117 2.93 -1.88 -4.63
CA ALA A 117 3.68 -1.43 -3.44
C ALA A 117 4.84 -0.48 -3.79
N ILE A 118 5.42 -0.62 -4.98
CA ILE A 118 6.46 0.30 -5.47
C ILE A 118 5.88 1.66 -5.89
N GLY A 119 4.66 1.68 -6.41
CA GLY A 119 4.01 2.88 -6.94
C GLY A 119 3.07 3.60 -5.98
N SER A 120 2.55 2.90 -4.96
CA SER A 120 1.57 3.39 -3.98
C SER A 120 2.25 3.59 -2.62
N SER A 121 2.09 4.77 -2.02
CA SER A 121 2.66 5.07 -0.70
C SER A 121 1.64 5.11 0.44
N TYR A 122 0.34 5.00 0.13
CA TYR A 122 -0.73 5.26 1.12
C TYR A 122 -1.78 4.17 1.21
N GLN A 123 -1.99 3.37 0.17
CA GLN A 123 -2.95 2.27 0.21
C GLN A 123 -2.51 1.19 -0.78
N PRO A 124 -1.69 0.23 -0.33
CA PRO A 124 -1.22 -0.83 -1.19
C PRO A 124 -2.32 -1.88 -1.40
N LEU A 125 -2.46 -2.37 -2.63
CA LEU A 125 -3.51 -3.32 -3.05
C LEU A 125 -3.48 -4.64 -2.28
N TRP A 126 -2.33 -5.06 -1.74
CA TRP A 126 -2.27 -6.28 -0.94
C TRP A 126 -3.04 -6.13 0.38
N ALA A 127 -3.30 -4.92 0.87
CA ALA A 127 -4.08 -4.69 2.09
C ALA A 127 -5.53 -5.18 1.95
N ASP A 128 -6.09 -5.14 0.73
CA ASP A 128 -7.41 -5.72 0.41
C ASP A 128 -7.48 -7.24 0.64
N MET A 129 -6.34 -7.90 0.86
CA MET A 129 -6.28 -9.33 1.20
C MET A 129 -6.55 -9.63 2.67
N GLU A 130 -6.69 -8.62 3.54
CA GLU A 130 -6.88 -8.79 4.99
C GLU A 130 -7.94 -9.85 5.31
N ASP A 131 -9.15 -9.69 4.79
CA ASP A 131 -10.27 -10.60 5.08
C ASP A 131 -9.95 -12.04 4.66
N ARG A 132 -9.26 -12.23 3.53
CA ARG A 132 -8.89 -13.57 3.03
C ARG A 132 -7.79 -14.19 3.87
N VAL A 133 -6.75 -13.43 4.18
CA VAL A 133 -5.57 -13.88 4.93
C VAL A 133 -5.97 -14.17 6.38
N MET A 134 -6.62 -13.22 7.04
CA MET A 134 -7.10 -13.38 8.42
C MET A 134 -8.18 -14.47 8.51
N GLY A 135 -9.07 -14.57 7.51
CA GLY A 135 -10.07 -15.63 7.45
C GLY A 135 -9.43 -17.03 7.36
N ALA A 136 -8.44 -17.21 6.49
CA ALA A 136 -7.70 -18.47 6.39
C ALA A 136 -6.88 -18.77 7.65
N PHE A 137 -6.30 -17.75 8.27
CA PHE A 137 -5.54 -17.89 9.51
C PHE A 137 -6.43 -18.29 10.70
N HIS A 138 -7.59 -17.67 10.86
CA HIS A 138 -8.57 -18.07 11.89
C HIS A 138 -9.07 -19.51 11.66
N ALA A 139 -9.30 -19.92 10.41
CA ALA A 139 -9.68 -21.30 10.11
C ALA A 139 -8.58 -22.31 10.50
N PHE A 140 -7.30 -21.93 10.37
CA PHE A 140 -6.17 -22.69 10.90
C PHE A 140 -6.19 -22.74 12.45
N GLN A 141 -6.39 -21.60 13.12
CA GLN A 141 -6.50 -21.54 14.58
C GLN A 141 -7.62 -22.43 15.13
N ASP A 142 -8.80 -22.39 14.50
CA ASP A 142 -9.95 -23.21 14.88
C ASP A 142 -9.63 -24.70 14.72
N SER A 143 -8.92 -25.06 13.64
CA SER A 143 -8.47 -26.43 13.39
C SER A 143 -7.41 -26.90 14.40
N ALA A 144 -6.54 -25.98 14.87
CA ALA A 144 -5.53 -26.26 15.89
C ALA A 144 -6.12 -26.46 17.30
N ARG A 145 -7.23 -25.75 17.58
CA ARG A 145 -7.89 -25.71 18.90
C ARG A 145 -9.08 -26.69 19.03
N GLY A 146 -9.66 -27.16 17.93
CA GLY A 146 -10.79 -28.09 17.94
C GLY A 146 -10.45 -29.48 18.51
N GLU A 147 -11.45 -30.18 19.05
CA GLU A 147 -11.33 -31.58 19.49
C GLU A 147 -12.31 -32.52 18.74
N PRO A 148 -11.84 -33.66 18.20
CA PRO A 148 -10.43 -34.00 17.96
C PRO A 148 -9.89 -33.20 16.77
N ALA A 149 -8.81 -32.44 16.97
CA ALA A 149 -8.07 -31.83 15.87
C ALA A 149 -7.52 -32.93 14.96
N SER A 150 -7.99 -32.98 13.72
CA SER A 150 -7.34 -33.80 12.70
C SER A 150 -6.04 -33.11 12.31
N GLU A 151 -4.89 -33.74 12.57
CA GLU A 151 -3.56 -33.28 12.15
C GLU A 151 -3.57 -32.88 10.67
N LYS A 152 -4.14 -33.74 9.82
CA LYS A 152 -4.31 -33.49 8.38
C LYS A 152 -5.16 -32.24 8.10
N GLY A 153 -6.25 -32.03 8.84
CA GLY A 153 -7.10 -30.85 8.70
C GLY A 153 -6.38 -29.55 9.09
N MET A 154 -5.57 -29.60 10.15
CA MET A 154 -4.75 -28.49 10.61
C MET A 154 -3.69 -28.10 9.57
N GLU A 155 -2.96 -29.09 9.04
CA GLU A 155 -1.99 -28.87 7.97
C GLU A 155 -2.64 -28.29 6.70
N GLU A 156 -3.80 -28.80 6.29
CA GLU A 156 -4.51 -28.29 5.13
C GLU A 156 -4.96 -26.83 5.33
N ALA A 157 -5.45 -26.48 6.53
CA ALA A 157 -5.83 -25.12 6.86
C ALA A 157 -4.62 -24.19 6.87
N PHE A 158 -3.50 -24.61 7.46
CA PHE A 158 -2.27 -23.83 7.44
C PHE A 158 -1.72 -23.64 6.03
N ARG A 159 -1.72 -24.69 5.19
CA ARG A 159 -1.29 -24.56 3.78
C ARG A 159 -2.11 -23.52 3.02
N ARG A 160 -3.42 -23.40 3.29
CA ARG A 160 -4.25 -22.35 2.67
C ARG A 160 -3.85 -20.96 3.14
N PHE A 161 -3.62 -20.78 4.44
CA PHE A 161 -3.08 -19.54 4.99
C PHE A 161 -1.72 -19.20 4.37
N ALA A 162 -0.77 -20.15 4.37
CA ALA A 162 0.59 -19.96 3.88
C ALA A 162 0.60 -19.54 2.39
N LYS A 163 -0.29 -20.11 1.57
CA LYS A 163 -0.45 -19.68 0.18
C LYS A 163 -0.89 -18.21 0.04
N LEU A 164 -1.84 -17.76 0.85
CA LEU A 164 -2.29 -16.36 0.82
C LEU A 164 -1.23 -15.42 1.39
N TYR A 165 -0.52 -15.84 2.44
CA TYR A 165 0.61 -15.13 3.01
C TYR A 165 1.75 -14.95 1.98
N ASP A 166 2.11 -16.00 1.24
CA ASP A 166 3.13 -15.96 0.20
C ASP A 166 2.79 -14.98 -0.95
N VAL A 167 1.50 -14.78 -1.26
CA VAL A 167 1.06 -13.78 -2.24
C VAL A 167 1.35 -12.35 -1.80
N ILE A 168 1.16 -12.03 -0.51
CA ILE A 168 1.31 -10.66 0.02
C ILE A 168 2.72 -10.37 0.56
N TYR A 169 3.48 -11.42 0.95
CA TYR A 169 4.78 -11.30 1.60
C TYR A 169 5.79 -10.42 0.85
N PRO A 170 5.96 -10.56 -0.49
CA PRO A 170 6.84 -9.70 -1.26
C PRO A 170 6.55 -8.21 -1.14
N SER A 171 5.27 -7.82 -1.09
CA SER A 171 4.83 -6.44 -1.01
C SER A 171 4.95 -5.88 0.40
N ILE A 172 4.60 -6.68 1.40
CA ILE A 172 4.82 -6.32 2.81
C ILE A 172 6.30 -6.03 3.07
N LEU A 173 7.21 -6.79 2.46
CA LEU A 173 8.65 -6.57 2.59
C LEU A 173 9.12 -5.22 2.02
N LEU A 174 8.37 -4.65 1.07
CA LEU A 174 8.64 -3.32 0.51
C LEU A 174 8.04 -2.20 1.37
N ASP A 175 6.87 -2.44 1.97
CA ASP A 175 6.13 -1.42 2.72
C ASP A 175 6.55 -1.31 4.21
N PHE A 176 7.10 -2.38 4.79
CA PHE A 176 7.43 -2.45 6.22
C PHE A 176 8.92 -2.69 6.49
N PRO A 177 9.41 -2.35 7.70
CA PRO A 177 10.77 -2.67 8.10
C PRO A 177 11.09 -4.16 7.98
N VAL A 178 12.18 -4.48 7.29
CA VAL A 178 12.61 -5.86 6.99
C VAL A 178 12.69 -6.74 8.23
N GLU A 179 13.07 -6.18 9.38
CA GLU A 179 13.15 -6.91 10.66
C GLU A 179 11.77 -7.37 11.15
N THR A 180 10.75 -6.52 11.04
CA THR A 180 9.37 -6.87 11.40
C THR A 180 8.85 -8.01 10.53
N VAL A 181 9.03 -7.89 9.22
CA VAL A 181 8.55 -8.88 8.23
C VAL A 181 9.28 -10.23 8.39
N LYS A 182 10.58 -10.21 8.66
CA LYS A 182 11.37 -11.44 8.90
C LYS A 182 10.99 -12.16 10.19
N ASN A 183 10.64 -11.43 11.24
CA ASN A 183 10.18 -12.05 12.48
C ASN A 183 8.85 -12.79 12.25
N MET A 184 7.93 -12.17 11.50
CA MET A 184 6.66 -12.78 11.14
C MET A 184 6.87 -14.04 10.27
N ASP A 185 7.74 -13.95 9.25
CA ASP A 185 8.10 -15.10 8.39
C ASP A 185 8.74 -16.25 9.19
N ALA A 186 9.59 -15.94 10.18
CA ALA A 186 10.16 -16.95 11.06
C ALA A 186 9.08 -17.69 11.88
N ARG A 187 8.01 -17.02 12.32
CA ARG A 187 6.87 -17.69 12.98
C ARG A 187 6.10 -18.59 12.02
N VAL A 188 5.84 -18.12 10.80
CA VAL A 188 5.19 -18.93 9.75
C VAL A 188 6.00 -20.22 9.52
N GLN A 189 7.32 -20.12 9.35
CA GLN A 189 8.21 -21.27 9.17
C GLN A 189 8.26 -22.19 10.40
N PHE A 190 8.25 -21.62 11.61
CA PHE A 190 8.19 -22.42 12.83
C PHE A 190 6.91 -23.26 12.88
N ILE A 191 5.76 -22.64 12.61
CA ILE A 191 4.46 -23.32 12.60
C ILE A 191 4.47 -24.42 11.53
N GLU A 192 4.89 -24.10 10.30
CA GLU A 192 4.97 -25.07 9.19
C GLU A 192 5.79 -26.31 9.56
N THR A 193 6.94 -26.09 10.21
CA THR A 193 7.86 -27.18 10.58
C THR A 193 7.29 -28.07 11.68
N HIS A 194 6.44 -27.54 12.57
CA HIS A 194 6.01 -28.22 13.80
C HIS A 194 4.52 -28.56 13.88
N ILE A 195 3.73 -28.26 12.84
CA ILE A 195 2.26 -28.42 12.80
C ILE A 195 1.76 -29.85 13.07
N GLY A 196 2.57 -30.86 12.76
CA GLY A 196 2.27 -32.27 13.05
C GLY A 196 2.93 -32.82 14.32
N ASN A 197 3.63 -31.99 15.11
CA ASN A 197 4.37 -32.46 16.28
C ASN A 197 3.58 -32.28 17.59
N PRO A 198 3.06 -33.35 18.21
CA PRO A 198 2.26 -33.25 19.43
C PRO A 198 3.05 -32.70 20.63
N GLN A 199 4.38 -32.88 20.65
CA GLN A 199 5.25 -32.41 21.74
C GLN A 199 5.45 -30.89 21.71
N LYS A 200 5.17 -30.27 20.56
CA LYS A 200 5.31 -28.83 20.32
C LYS A 200 3.99 -28.10 20.34
N ARG A 201 2.89 -28.76 20.75
CA ARG A 201 1.54 -28.19 20.66
C ARG A 201 1.39 -26.87 21.41
N ASP A 202 1.90 -26.78 22.63
CA ASP A 202 1.80 -25.55 23.43
C ASP A 202 2.63 -24.40 22.82
N GLU A 203 3.84 -24.72 22.32
CA GLU A 203 4.69 -23.75 21.60
C GLU A 203 4.02 -23.29 20.31
N LEU A 204 3.40 -24.21 19.56
CA LEU A 204 2.70 -23.91 18.32
C LEU A 204 1.49 -22.99 18.55
N ILE A 205 0.73 -23.22 19.61
CA ILE A 205 -0.38 -22.34 20.00
C ILE A 205 0.16 -20.94 20.33
N ALA A 206 1.22 -20.85 21.14
CA ALA A 206 1.82 -19.57 21.50
C ALA A 206 2.36 -18.80 20.27
N GLU A 207 3.04 -19.49 19.36
CA GLU A 207 3.56 -18.90 18.12
C GLU A 207 2.43 -18.47 17.17
N THR A 208 1.33 -19.22 17.14
CA THR A 208 0.13 -18.88 16.38
C THR A 208 -0.55 -17.62 16.94
N ASP A 209 -0.63 -17.47 18.27
CA ASP A 209 -1.23 -16.29 18.90
C ASP A 209 -0.38 -15.03 18.67
N LEU A 210 0.95 -15.18 18.68
CA LEU A 210 1.86 -14.08 18.37
C LEU A 210 1.78 -13.68 16.89
N LEU A 211 1.71 -14.65 15.98
CA LEU A 211 1.50 -14.39 14.56
C LEU A 211 0.15 -13.71 14.29
N GLU A 212 -0.92 -14.04 15.05
CA GLU A 212 -2.19 -13.33 14.96
C GLU A 212 -2.03 -11.83 15.28
N ALA A 213 -1.30 -11.53 16.37
CA ALA A 213 -1.06 -10.15 16.77
C ALA A 213 -0.22 -9.39 15.74
N ASP A 214 0.82 -10.04 15.20
CA ASP A 214 1.67 -9.47 14.14
C ASP A 214 0.85 -9.15 12.88
N LEU A 215 0.01 -10.10 12.42
CA LEU A 215 -0.87 -9.89 11.26
C LEU A 215 -1.91 -8.79 11.51
N ARG A 216 -2.53 -8.75 12.70
CA ARG A 216 -3.49 -7.68 13.04
C ARG A 216 -2.84 -6.31 13.03
N SER A 217 -1.64 -6.19 13.61
CA SER A 217 -0.86 -4.94 13.60
C SER A 217 -0.55 -4.51 12.18
N LEU A 218 -0.09 -5.44 11.34
CA LEU A 218 0.26 -5.17 9.96
C LEU A 218 -0.91 -4.60 9.15
N PHE A 219 -2.10 -5.18 9.26
CA PHE A 219 -3.28 -4.66 8.56
C PHE A 219 -3.87 -3.40 9.21
N SER A 220 -3.70 -3.21 10.53
CA SER A 220 -4.15 -1.97 11.19
C SER A 220 -3.28 -0.77 10.87
N ASP A 221 -1.95 -0.96 10.77
CA ASP A 221 -1.01 0.13 10.49
C ASP A 221 -1.30 0.78 9.13
N VAL A 222 -1.67 -0.04 8.12
CA VAL A 222 -2.14 0.48 6.82
C VAL A 222 -3.41 1.33 6.95
N LYS A 223 -4.37 0.90 7.79
CA LYS A 223 -5.62 1.64 8.03
C LYS A 223 -5.43 2.90 8.87
N GLU A 224 -4.42 2.96 9.72
CA GLU A 224 -4.09 4.17 10.47
C GLU A 224 -3.44 5.24 9.58
N ASP A 225 -2.63 4.84 8.60
CA ASP A 225 -2.12 5.74 7.56
C ASP A 225 -3.23 6.25 6.61
N GLU A 226 -4.35 5.51 6.49
CA GLU A 226 -5.58 5.96 5.82
C GLU A 226 -6.34 7.07 6.57
N ALA A 227 -6.01 7.37 7.84
CA ALA A 227 -6.64 8.44 8.60
C ALA A 227 -6.19 9.84 8.11
N ASP A 228 -6.58 10.15 6.89
CA ASP A 228 -6.57 11.41 6.15
C ASP A 228 -5.72 12.55 6.79
N PRO A 229 -4.41 12.58 6.54
CA PRO A 229 -3.58 13.76 6.81
C PRO A 229 -4.15 15.01 6.12
N SER A 230 -4.90 14.82 5.02
CA SER A 230 -5.51 15.86 4.21
C SER A 230 -6.73 16.52 4.87
N LEU A 231 -7.57 15.77 5.62
CA LEU A 231 -8.78 16.33 6.23
C LEU A 231 -8.45 17.34 7.31
N TRP A 232 -7.44 17.10 8.13
CA TRP A 232 -6.99 18.07 9.13
C TRP A 232 -6.50 19.36 8.47
N TRP A 233 -5.71 19.26 7.41
CA TRP A 233 -5.26 20.44 6.66
C TRP A 233 -6.41 21.17 5.95
N VAL A 234 -7.41 20.46 5.45
CA VAL A 234 -8.62 21.03 4.85
C VAL A 234 -9.52 21.70 5.91
N ILE A 235 -9.69 21.09 7.08
CA ILE A 235 -10.43 21.65 8.22
C ILE A 235 -9.71 22.87 8.78
N ILE A 236 -8.38 22.82 8.92
CA ILE A 236 -7.56 23.94 9.40
C ILE A 236 -7.56 25.08 8.38
N SER A 237 -7.46 24.80 7.08
CA SER A 237 -7.46 25.85 6.05
C SER A 237 -8.84 26.50 5.89
N THR A 238 -9.91 25.70 5.85
CA THR A 238 -11.29 26.19 5.71
C THR A 238 -11.75 26.88 7.00
N GLY A 239 -11.52 26.25 8.16
CA GLY A 239 -11.84 26.81 9.47
C GLY A 239 -11.00 28.04 9.83
N GLY A 240 -9.73 28.05 9.43
CA GLY A 240 -8.83 29.20 9.62
C GLY A 240 -9.26 30.43 8.84
N MET A 241 -9.73 30.28 7.60
CA MET A 241 -10.25 31.40 6.81
C MET A 241 -11.51 32.02 7.43
N ILE A 242 -12.42 31.18 7.95
CA ILE A 242 -13.63 31.62 8.66
C ILE A 242 -13.27 32.36 9.96
N LEU A 243 -12.37 31.80 10.77
CA LEU A 243 -11.90 32.41 12.01
C LEU A 243 -11.21 33.75 11.77
N LEU A 244 -10.43 33.89 10.69
CA LEU A 244 -9.81 35.15 10.29
C LEU A 244 -10.86 36.20 9.87
N ALA A 245 -11.86 35.79 9.08
CA ALA A 245 -12.94 36.69 8.65
C ALA A 245 -13.77 37.20 9.84
N LEU A 246 -14.12 36.30 10.77
CA LEU A 246 -14.85 36.63 12.00
C LEU A 246 -14.00 37.47 12.95
N SER A 247 -12.71 37.17 13.10
CA SER A 247 -11.78 37.97 13.90
C SER A 247 -11.65 39.39 13.34
N TYR A 248 -11.56 39.54 12.02
CA TYR A 248 -11.50 40.86 11.37
C TYR A 248 -12.80 41.65 11.55
N ALA A 249 -13.95 41.01 11.32
CA ALA A 249 -15.26 41.64 11.50
C ALA A 249 -15.53 42.01 12.97
N GLY A 250 -15.17 41.12 13.90
CA GLY A 250 -15.26 41.35 15.34
C GLY A 250 -14.38 42.50 15.80
N TYR A 251 -13.12 42.54 15.34
CA TYR A 251 -12.21 43.65 15.64
C TYR A 251 -12.72 44.99 15.07
N ARG A 252 -13.29 44.98 13.85
CA ARG A 252 -13.89 46.17 13.24
C ARG A 252 -15.10 46.67 14.03
N LYS A 253 -15.96 45.77 14.51
CA LYS A 253 -17.11 46.10 15.37
C LYS A 253 -16.67 46.68 16.70
N TYR A 254 -15.69 46.06 17.36
CA TYR A 254 -15.13 46.55 18.63
C TYR A 254 -14.57 47.97 18.52
N ARG A 255 -13.79 48.29 17.47
CA ARG A 255 -13.33 49.67 17.22
C ARG A 255 -14.47 50.64 16.90
N GLY A 256 -15.52 50.17 16.23
CA GLY A 256 -16.69 50.98 15.91
C GLY A 256 -17.49 51.38 17.16
N GLU A 257 -17.67 50.45 18.10
CA GLU A 257 -18.35 50.71 19.37
C GLU A 257 -17.53 51.59 20.30
N LYS A 258 -16.20 51.39 20.36
CA LYS A 258 -15.31 52.25 21.18
C LYS A 258 -15.39 53.73 20.78
N LYS A 259 -15.43 54.01 19.47
CA LYS A 259 -15.62 55.39 18.95
C LYS A 259 -17.00 55.98 19.25
N ARG A 260 -18.04 55.15 19.40
CA ARG A 260 -19.40 55.61 19.76
C ARG A 260 -19.51 55.91 21.25
N TYR A 261 -18.81 55.17 22.10
CA TYR A 261 -18.72 55.45 23.53
C TYR A 261 -17.94 56.73 23.83
N GLU A 262 -16.80 56.95 23.17
CA GLU A 262 -15.99 58.18 23.33
C GLU A 262 -16.74 59.44 22.85
N LYS A 263 -17.65 59.30 21.87
CA LYS A 263 -18.48 60.41 21.38
C LYS A 263 -19.67 60.74 22.29
N LYS A 264 -20.10 59.81 23.13
CA LYS A 264 -21.20 60.00 24.11
C LYS A 264 -20.73 60.51 25.48
N GLN A 265 -19.43 60.52 25.75
CA GLN A 265 -18.84 61.07 26.97
C GLN A 265 -18.34 62.52 26.79
N ASN A 266 -18.27 63.00 25.55
CA ASN A 266 -17.81 64.36 25.21
C ASN A 266 -18.95 65.29 24.75
N ASP A 267 -20.21 64.82 24.83
CA ASP A 267 -21.46 65.60 24.73
C ASP A 267 -22.12 65.61 26.12
#